data_AF-A0A0S4J027-F1
#
_entry.id   AF-A0A0S4J027-F1
#
_cell.length_a   1.000
_cell.length_b   1.000
_cell.length_c   1.000
_cell.angle_alpha   90.00
_cell.angle_beta   90.00
_cell.angle_gamma   90.00
#
_symmetry.space_group_name_H-M   'P 1'
#
loop_
_entity.id
_entity.type
_entity.pdbx_description
1 polymer ?
#
loop_
_entity_poly.entity_id
_entity_poly.type
_entity_poly.pdbx_seq_one_letter_code
_entity_poly.pdbx_strand_id
1 'polypeptide(L)'
;MNLLQLSPDELEQLWTKWEKYLVSPESFKNLSVKPLQSAAQLQHEDLDKRVGEKGSDFMTQLTQLTARSLRQFIRDPGALIGRIVQTIFFAVLVGLFFFGVDNNAQGVQDRAGVLFMVMINNIFMAAMAGISSFPPERAVFLMEQSSENYSAWTYSFAKTMAELPFQIAFPILFVCIMYFMVGFVQTVEAFFKMLLMIVLIGNLGYSFGLLTASLFSTPEISMAMVPLVMLPFMIVA
;
A
#
# COMPACT_ATOMS: atom_id res chain seq x y z
N MET A 1 26.55 9.59 -15.58
CA MET A 1 26.86 10.86 -16.28
C MET A 1 25.64 11.20 -17.13
N ASN A 2 24.93 12.28 -16.80
CA ASN A 2 23.68 12.64 -17.47
C ASN A 2 24.00 13.29 -18.83
N LEU A 3 23.82 12.54 -19.92
CA LEU A 3 24.15 12.99 -21.28
C LEU A 3 23.35 14.24 -21.71
N LEU A 4 22.22 14.51 -21.05
CA LEU A 4 21.32 15.63 -21.34
C LEU A 4 21.76 16.99 -20.75
N GLN A 5 22.83 17.03 -19.95
CA GLN A 5 23.34 18.26 -19.32
C GLN A 5 24.62 18.81 -19.98
N LEU A 6 25.13 18.14 -21.02
CA LEU A 6 26.36 18.52 -21.72
C LEU A 6 26.09 19.65 -22.72
N SER A 7 27.10 20.49 -22.95
CA SER A 7 27.01 21.55 -23.95
C SER A 7 26.92 20.95 -25.37
N PRO A 8 26.29 21.64 -26.35
CA PRO A 8 26.12 21.13 -27.71
C PRO A 8 27.45 20.74 -28.38
N ASP A 9 28.50 21.52 -28.14
CA ASP A 9 29.83 21.28 -28.71
C ASP A 9 30.49 20.02 -28.14
N GLU A 10 30.30 19.73 -26.84
CA GLU A 10 30.79 18.50 -26.21
C GLU A 10 30.06 17.27 -26.71
N LEU A 11 28.75 17.38 -26.97
CA LEU A 11 27.95 16.30 -27.56
C LEU A 11 28.42 15.96 -28.97
N GLU A 12 28.71 16.96 -29.80
CA GLU A 12 29.22 16.74 -31.16
C GLU A 12 30.62 16.12 -31.15
N GLN A 13 31.48 16.53 -30.22
CA GLN A 13 32.79 15.90 -30.02
C GLN A 13 32.69 14.44 -29.56
N LEU A 14 31.74 14.13 -28.67
CA LEU A 14 31.49 12.75 -28.23
C LEU A 14 30.92 11.89 -29.37
N TRP A 15 30.00 12.45 -30.15
CA TRP A 15 29.43 11.78 -31.31
C TRP A 15 30.50 11.40 -32.34
N THR A 16 31.34 12.37 -32.72
CA THR A 16 32.43 12.14 -33.69
C THR A 16 33.50 11.17 -33.16
N LYS A 17 33.79 11.19 -31.85
CA LYS A 17 34.67 10.18 -31.22
C LYS A 17 34.04 8.79 -31.26
N TRP A 18 32.75 8.68 -30.98
CA TRP A 18 32.03 7.42 -31.00
C TRP A 18 31.96 6.84 -32.41
N GLU A 19 31.69 7.67 -33.42
CA GLU A 19 31.68 7.27 -34.83
C GLU A 19 33.07 6.76 -35.29
N LYS A 20 34.14 7.48 -34.92
CA LYS A 20 35.52 7.02 -35.16
C LYS A 20 35.83 5.71 -34.44
N TYR A 21 35.30 5.54 -33.23
CA TYR A 21 35.47 4.32 -32.46
C TYR A 21 34.80 3.12 -33.13
N LEU A 22 33.56 3.27 -33.61
CA LEU A 22 32.82 2.19 -34.28
C LEU A 22 33.56 1.61 -35.49
N VAL A 23 34.25 2.45 -36.25
CA VAL A 23 35.03 2.07 -37.45
C VAL A 23 36.40 1.49 -37.08
N SER A 24 36.90 1.76 -35.87
CA SER A 24 38.20 1.27 -35.41
C SER A 24 38.21 -0.25 -35.18
N PRO A 25 39.35 -0.93 -35.41
CA PRO A 25 39.46 -2.36 -35.17
C PRO A 25 39.26 -2.76 -33.70
N GLU A 26 39.38 -1.82 -32.76
CA GLU A 26 39.14 -2.04 -31.33
C GLU A 26 37.65 -2.25 -31.01
N SER A 27 36.75 -1.66 -31.80
CA SER A 27 35.30 -1.82 -31.65
C SER A 27 34.86 -3.28 -31.77
N PHE A 28 35.52 -4.07 -32.65
CA PHE A 28 35.22 -5.49 -32.80
C PHE A 28 35.55 -6.34 -31.56
N LYS A 29 36.28 -5.79 -30.57
CA LYS A 29 36.50 -6.48 -29.29
C LYS A 29 35.32 -6.30 -28.34
N ASN A 30 34.53 -5.22 -28.49
CA ASN A 30 33.38 -4.94 -27.64
C ASN A 30 32.17 -5.77 -28.04
N LEU A 31 31.68 -6.56 -27.09
CA LEU A 31 30.53 -7.45 -27.30
C LEU A 31 29.26 -6.69 -27.72
N SER A 32 29.05 -5.48 -27.22
CA SER A 32 27.88 -4.64 -27.50
C SER A 32 27.88 -3.99 -28.88
N VAL A 33 29.03 -3.96 -29.57
CA VAL A 33 29.23 -3.23 -30.83
C VAL A 33 29.52 -4.16 -32.01
N LYS A 34 29.89 -5.42 -31.72
CA LYS A 34 30.07 -6.44 -32.76
C LYS A 34 28.84 -6.48 -33.67
N PRO A 35 29.00 -6.26 -35.00
CA PRO A 35 27.91 -6.49 -35.92
C PRO A 35 27.48 -7.94 -35.77
N LEU A 36 26.16 -8.17 -35.61
CA LEU A 36 25.59 -9.51 -35.50
C LEU A 36 25.86 -10.26 -36.82
N GLN A 37 26.96 -11.02 -36.87
CA GLN A 37 27.42 -11.72 -38.07
C GLN A 37 26.51 -12.88 -38.47
N SER A 38 25.79 -13.43 -37.49
CA SER A 38 24.61 -14.23 -37.73
C SER A 38 23.45 -13.35 -37.34
N ALA A 39 22.36 -13.34 -38.12
CA ALA A 39 21.06 -13.02 -37.54
C ALA A 39 21.02 -13.79 -36.23
N ALA A 40 20.99 -13.08 -35.09
CA ALA A 40 20.81 -13.74 -33.81
C ALA A 40 19.66 -14.72 -34.05
N GLN A 41 19.83 -15.99 -33.67
CA GLN A 41 18.71 -16.93 -33.70
C GLN A 41 17.65 -16.35 -32.76
N LEU A 42 16.82 -15.46 -33.29
CA LEU A 42 15.73 -14.76 -32.59
C LEU A 42 14.62 -15.76 -32.24
N GLN A 43 14.76 -16.99 -32.73
CA GLN A 43 13.87 -18.12 -32.51
C GLN A 43 14.57 -19.12 -31.58
N HIS A 44 14.69 -18.76 -30.32
CA HIS A 44 14.85 -19.78 -29.28
C HIS A 44 13.47 -20.39 -29.05
N GLU A 45 13.28 -21.63 -29.46
CA GLU A 45 12.01 -22.36 -29.33
C GLU A 45 11.49 -22.39 -27.88
N ASP A 46 12.39 -22.32 -26.90
CA ASP A 46 12.06 -22.17 -25.47
C ASP A 46 11.52 -20.78 -25.10
N LEU A 47 12.00 -19.71 -25.75
CA LEU A 47 11.48 -18.36 -25.56
C LEU A 47 10.11 -18.23 -26.24
N ASP A 48 9.93 -18.77 -27.44
CA ASP A 48 8.65 -18.75 -28.14
C ASP A 48 7.59 -19.59 -27.41
N LYS A 49 7.96 -20.74 -26.82
CA LYS A 49 7.07 -21.50 -25.92
C LYS A 49 6.67 -20.69 -24.68
N ARG A 50 7.63 -20.00 -24.05
CA ARG A 50 7.37 -19.14 -22.87
C ARG A 50 6.59 -17.86 -23.20
N VAL A 51 6.74 -17.33 -24.41
CA VAL A 51 5.96 -16.21 -24.94
C VAL A 51 4.53 -16.65 -25.31
N GLY A 52 4.38 -17.92 -25.75
CA GLY A 52 3.09 -18.55 -26.02
C GLY A 52 2.28 -18.90 -24.76
N GLU A 53 2.93 -19.23 -23.65
CA GLU A 53 2.33 -19.33 -22.32
C GLU A 53 2.07 -17.92 -21.75
N LYS A 54 1.08 -17.22 -22.31
CA LYS A 54 0.65 -15.91 -21.79
C LYS A 54 0.13 -16.06 -20.35
N GLY A 55 0.95 -15.65 -19.39
CA GLY A 55 0.57 -15.40 -18.00
C GLY A 55 1.18 -16.38 -17.00
N SER A 56 1.85 -15.86 -15.97
CA SER A 56 2.21 -16.65 -14.80
C SER A 56 0.95 -17.08 -14.03
N ASP A 57 1.01 -18.21 -13.32
CA ASP A 57 -0.12 -18.70 -12.52
C ASP A 57 -0.61 -17.63 -11.53
N PHE A 58 -1.93 -17.58 -11.28
CA PHE A 58 -2.57 -16.57 -10.44
C PHE A 58 -1.95 -16.51 -9.05
N MET A 59 -1.58 -17.66 -8.47
CA MET A 59 -0.94 -17.70 -7.14
C MET A 59 0.48 -17.14 -7.18
N THR A 60 1.18 -17.29 -8.29
CA THR A 60 2.49 -16.68 -8.50
C THR A 60 2.36 -15.16 -8.62
N GLN A 61 1.40 -14.67 -9.40
CA GLN A 61 1.10 -13.24 -9.51
C GLN A 61 0.74 -12.64 -8.15
N LEU A 62 -0.17 -13.28 -7.42
CA LEU A 62 -0.63 -12.83 -6.11
C LEU A 62 0.53 -12.75 -5.11
N THR A 63 1.34 -13.81 -5.01
CA THR A 63 2.46 -13.87 -4.06
C THR A 63 3.50 -12.80 -4.35
N GLN A 64 3.84 -12.58 -5.63
CA GLN A 64 4.82 -11.57 -6.00
C GLN A 64 4.31 -10.14 -5.77
N LEU A 65 3.04 -9.87 -6.11
CA LEU A 65 2.41 -8.58 -5.86
C LEU A 65 2.31 -8.30 -4.35
N THR A 66 1.87 -9.26 -3.55
CA THR A 66 1.81 -9.12 -2.09
C THR A 66 3.21 -8.90 -1.49
N ALA A 67 4.22 -9.65 -1.93
CA ALA A 67 5.59 -9.48 -1.45
C ALA A 67 6.20 -8.12 -1.85
N ARG A 68 5.79 -7.56 -2.99
CA ARG A 68 6.17 -6.21 -3.43
C ARG A 68 5.49 -5.15 -2.57
N SER A 69 4.17 -5.24 -2.38
CA SER A 69 3.41 -4.29 -1.56
C SER A 69 3.87 -4.32 -0.09
N LEU A 70 4.15 -5.49 0.47
CA LEU A 70 4.69 -5.61 1.83
C LEU A 70 6.05 -4.94 1.97
N ARG A 71 6.95 -5.13 0.98
CA ARG A 71 8.24 -4.44 0.96
C ARG A 71 8.07 -2.93 0.84
N GLN A 72 7.08 -2.45 0.08
CA GLN A 72 6.79 -1.02 -0.03
C GLN A 72 6.40 -0.43 1.34
N PHE A 73 5.49 -1.09 2.07
CA PHE A 73 5.09 -0.63 3.40
C PHE A 73 6.24 -0.61 4.40
N ILE A 74 7.10 -1.63 4.39
CA ILE A 74 8.26 -1.72 5.31
C ILE A 74 9.32 -0.66 4.98
N ARG A 75 9.47 -0.29 3.70
CA ARG A 75 10.47 0.69 3.24
C ARG A 75 10.05 2.14 3.44
N ASP A 76 8.84 2.39 3.94
CA ASP A 76 8.39 3.71 4.39
C ASP A 76 8.34 3.78 5.93
N PRO A 77 9.50 3.90 6.59
CA PRO A 77 9.56 3.96 8.05
C PRO A 77 8.89 5.24 8.58
N GLY A 78 8.83 6.31 7.80
CA GLY A 78 8.19 7.56 8.19
C GLY A 78 6.68 7.38 8.39
N ALA A 79 6.02 6.75 7.41
CA ALA A 79 4.60 6.42 7.51
C ALA A 79 4.33 5.43 8.65
N LEU A 80 5.16 4.41 8.83
CA LEU A 80 5.00 3.43 9.91
C LEU A 80 5.17 4.04 11.30
N ILE A 81 6.25 4.79 11.53
CA ILE A 81 6.49 5.45 12.83
C ILE A 81 5.39 6.47 13.12
N GLY A 82 4.98 7.26 12.12
CA GLY A 82 3.87 8.20 12.24
C GLY A 82 2.58 7.51 12.68
N ARG A 83 2.24 6.37 12.07
CA ARG A 83 1.08 5.55 12.47
C ARG A 83 1.22 5.03 13.90
N ILE A 84 2.36 4.46 14.30
CA ILE A 84 2.58 3.96 15.67
C ILE A 84 2.36 5.07 16.69
N VAL A 85 3.01 6.22 16.49
CA VAL A 85 2.94 7.36 17.41
C VAL A 85 1.51 7.88 17.52
N GLN A 86 0.82 8.02 16.38
CA GLN A 86 -0.58 8.45 16.36
C GLN A 86 -1.50 7.45 17.07
N THR A 87 -1.32 6.15 16.85
CA THR A 87 -2.11 5.10 17.50
C THR A 87 -1.89 5.09 19.01
N ILE A 88 -0.65 5.20 19.50
CA ILE A 88 -0.35 5.28 20.93
C ILE A 88 -0.97 6.55 21.53
N PHE A 89 -0.77 7.69 20.89
CA PHE A 89 -1.29 8.97 21.36
C PHE A 89 -2.82 8.92 21.51
N PHE A 90 -3.52 8.41 20.49
CA PHE A 90 -4.97 8.32 20.51
C PHE A 90 -5.48 7.27 21.52
N ALA A 91 -4.79 6.14 21.67
CA ALA A 91 -5.12 5.12 22.66
C ALA A 91 -5.06 5.66 24.09
N VAL A 92 -3.98 6.38 24.42
CA VAL A 92 -3.79 6.99 25.73
C VAL A 92 -4.80 8.12 25.94
N LEU A 93 -5.04 8.96 24.93
CA LEU A 93 -6.00 10.05 25.01
C LEU A 93 -7.40 9.52 25.34
N VAL A 94 -7.91 8.55 24.57
CA VAL A 94 -9.23 7.95 24.83
C VAL A 94 -9.26 7.23 26.18
N GLY A 95 -8.19 6.50 26.53
CA GLY A 95 -8.07 5.83 27.82
C GLY A 95 -8.08 6.78 29.02
N LEU A 96 -7.53 7.99 28.89
CA LEU A 96 -7.56 9.02 29.94
C LEU A 96 -8.92 9.69 30.06
N PHE A 97 -9.60 9.96 28.94
CA PHE A 97 -10.93 10.58 28.95
C PHE A 97 -11.98 9.69 29.61
N PHE A 98 -11.88 8.38 29.42
CA PHE A 98 -12.85 7.40 29.92
C PHE A 98 -12.24 6.46 30.95
N PHE A 99 -11.37 7.01 31.81
CA PHE A 99 -10.66 6.22 32.81
C PHE A 99 -11.64 5.63 33.85
N GLY A 100 -11.68 4.30 33.93
CA GLY A 100 -12.43 3.57 34.96
C GLY A 100 -13.95 3.85 34.95
N VAL A 101 -14.65 3.44 33.89
CA VAL A 101 -16.09 3.70 33.78
C VAL A 101 -16.92 2.90 34.79
N ASP A 102 -17.65 3.61 35.66
CA ASP A 102 -18.54 3.06 36.68
C ASP A 102 -19.72 2.25 36.10
N ASN A 103 -20.28 1.31 36.87
CA ASN A 103 -21.41 0.46 36.44
C ASN A 103 -22.78 1.13 36.64
N ASN A 104 -22.88 2.44 36.40
CA ASN A 104 -24.13 3.20 36.50
C ASN A 104 -24.83 3.33 35.14
N ALA A 105 -26.08 3.82 35.11
CA ALA A 105 -26.78 4.10 33.86
C ALA A 105 -25.99 5.07 32.94
N GLN A 106 -25.28 6.04 33.53
CA GLN A 106 -24.35 6.92 32.82
C GLN A 106 -23.15 6.16 32.26
N GLY A 107 -22.58 5.22 33.02
CA GLY A 107 -21.45 4.42 32.55
C GLY A 107 -21.76 3.47 31.41
N VAL A 108 -23.02 3.04 31.25
CA VAL A 108 -23.45 2.31 30.04
C VAL A 108 -23.37 3.21 28.81
N GLN A 109 -23.81 4.47 28.92
CA GLN A 109 -23.70 5.47 27.86
C GLN A 109 -22.24 5.80 27.55
N ASP A 110 -21.40 5.96 28.56
CA ASP A 110 -19.97 6.24 28.39
C ASP A 110 -19.25 5.09 27.67
N ARG A 111 -19.54 3.82 28.02
CA ARG A 111 -18.99 2.65 27.33
C ARG A 111 -19.42 2.57 25.87
N ALA A 112 -20.68 2.86 25.58
CA ALA A 112 -21.18 2.92 24.21
C ALA A 112 -20.47 4.03 23.41
N GLY A 113 -20.29 5.20 24.03
CA GLY A 113 -19.57 6.34 23.45
C GLY A 113 -18.11 6.03 23.14
N VAL A 114 -17.38 5.37 24.05
CA VAL A 114 -16.00 4.92 23.81
C VAL A 114 -15.92 3.98 22.62
N LEU A 115 -16.78 2.95 22.61
CA LEU A 115 -16.77 1.95 21.55
C LEU A 115 -17.06 2.59 20.20
N PHE A 116 -18.03 3.49 20.13
CA PHE A 116 -18.33 4.26 18.92
C PHE A 116 -17.15 5.11 18.46
N MET A 117 -16.55 5.90 19.36
CA MET A 117 -15.42 6.78 19.04
C MET A 117 -14.21 5.98 18.52
N VAL A 118 -13.93 4.82 19.13
CA VAL A 118 -12.86 3.91 18.73
C VAL A 118 -13.11 3.33 17.33
N MET A 119 -14.33 2.87 17.05
CA MET A 119 -14.68 2.29 15.75
C MET A 119 -14.56 3.33 14.62
N ILE A 120 -15.07 4.55 14.85
CA ILE A 120 -14.99 5.65 13.88
C ILE A 120 -13.54 6.08 13.64
N ASN A 121 -12.75 6.21 14.69
CA ASN A 121 -11.34 6.56 14.52
C ASN A 121 -10.59 5.49 13.71
N ASN A 122 -10.82 4.22 14.01
CA ASN A 122 -10.18 3.10 13.32
C ASN A 122 -10.54 3.03 11.83
N ILE A 123 -11.83 3.17 11.47
CA ILE A 123 -12.25 3.15 10.05
C ILE A 123 -11.69 4.36 9.29
N PHE A 124 -11.65 5.54 9.92
CA PHE A 124 -11.10 6.74 9.29
C PHE A 124 -9.59 6.62 9.04
N MET A 125 -8.83 6.14 10.02
CA MET A 125 -7.39 5.91 9.86
C MET A 125 -7.10 4.88 8.78
N ALA A 126 -7.84 3.76 8.76
CA ALA A 126 -7.66 2.72 7.75
C ALA A 126 -8.04 3.20 6.33
N ALA A 127 -9.09 4.01 6.20
CA ALA A 127 -9.47 4.61 4.91
C ALA A 127 -8.40 5.59 4.38
N MET A 128 -7.84 6.44 5.26
CA MET A 128 -6.72 7.33 4.91
C MET A 128 -5.47 6.56 4.48
N ALA A 129 -5.19 5.43 5.15
CA ALA A 129 -4.12 4.51 4.78
C ALA A 129 -4.32 3.90 3.38
N GLY A 130 -5.55 3.47 3.07
CA GLY A 130 -5.90 2.96 1.75
C GLY A 130 -5.70 4.01 0.65
N ILE A 131 -6.17 5.24 0.90
CA ILE A 131 -6.09 6.34 -0.07
C ILE A 131 -4.67 6.78 -0.36
N SER A 132 -3.83 6.88 0.65
CA SER A 132 -2.44 7.28 0.47
C SER A 132 -1.60 6.22 -0.26
N SER A 133 -2.01 4.95 -0.22
CA SER A 133 -1.23 3.85 -0.78
C SER A 133 -1.30 3.70 -2.30
N PHE A 134 -2.39 4.10 -2.95
CA PHE A 134 -2.63 3.82 -4.38
C PHE A 134 -2.10 4.90 -5.36
N PRO A 135 -2.25 6.22 -5.10
CA PRO A 135 -1.79 7.27 -5.99
C PRO A 135 -0.33 7.17 -6.46
N PRO A 136 0.67 6.87 -5.60
CA PRO A 136 2.06 6.76 -6.06
C PRO A 136 2.31 5.55 -6.96
N GLU A 137 1.51 4.49 -6.83
CA GLU A 137 1.65 3.25 -7.61
C GLU A 137 0.80 3.25 -8.88
N ARG A 138 -0.15 4.18 -9.01
CA ARG A 138 -1.13 4.21 -10.09
C ARG A 138 -0.51 4.22 -11.48
N ALA A 139 0.52 5.03 -11.70
CA ALA A 139 1.19 5.10 -13.00
C ALA A 139 1.82 3.76 -13.40
N VAL A 140 2.46 3.08 -12.44
CA VAL A 140 3.07 1.77 -12.65
C VAL A 140 2.00 0.71 -12.89
N PHE A 141 0.91 0.74 -12.12
CA PHE A 141 -0.23 -0.15 -12.30
C PHE A 141 -0.84 -0.04 -13.71
N LEU A 142 -1.03 1.18 -14.22
CA LEU A 142 -1.60 1.39 -15.56
C LEU A 142 -0.70 0.85 -16.68
N MET A 143 0.62 0.97 -16.52
CA MET A 143 1.59 0.41 -17.47
C MET A 143 1.65 -1.13 -17.40
N GLU A 144 1.56 -1.69 -16.20
CA GLU A 144 1.54 -3.15 -16.01
C GLU A 144 0.22 -3.76 -16.51
N GLN A 145 -0.90 -3.04 -16.36
CA GLN A 145 -2.20 -3.44 -16.88
C GLN A 145 -2.27 -3.36 -18.41
N SER A 146 -1.68 -2.33 -19.04
CA SER A 146 -1.63 -2.23 -20.51
C SER A 146 -0.73 -3.30 -21.15
N SER A 147 0.20 -3.85 -20.38
CA SER A 147 1.06 -4.98 -20.78
C SER A 147 0.41 -6.34 -20.52
N GLU A 148 -0.84 -6.39 -20.05
CA GLU A 148 -1.56 -7.62 -19.67
C GLU A 148 -0.82 -8.48 -18.62
N ASN A 149 0.00 -7.87 -17.76
CA ASN A 149 0.79 -8.61 -16.78
C ASN A 149 -0.07 -9.23 -15.66
N TYR A 150 -1.14 -8.55 -15.24
CA TYR A 150 -2.10 -9.05 -14.24
C TYR A 150 -3.43 -8.26 -14.29
N SER A 151 -4.49 -8.85 -13.73
CA SER A 151 -5.83 -8.23 -13.62
C SER A 151 -5.93 -7.24 -12.45
N ALA A 152 -6.76 -6.21 -12.60
CA ALA A 152 -7.02 -5.21 -11.55
C ALA A 152 -7.49 -5.83 -10.23
N TRP A 153 -8.31 -6.88 -10.29
CA TRP A 153 -8.78 -7.62 -9.12
C TRP A 153 -7.65 -8.31 -8.35
N THR A 154 -6.69 -8.92 -9.07
CA THR A 154 -5.52 -9.57 -8.46
C THR A 154 -4.67 -8.56 -7.70
N TYR A 155 -4.49 -7.36 -8.26
CA TYR A 155 -3.76 -6.28 -7.60
C TYR A 155 -4.45 -5.81 -6.32
N SER A 156 -5.75 -5.51 -6.38
CA SER A 156 -6.49 -5.06 -5.20
C SER A 156 -6.46 -6.10 -4.08
N PHE A 157 -6.62 -7.38 -4.42
CA PHE A 157 -6.56 -8.47 -3.44
C PHE A 157 -5.15 -8.63 -2.86
N ALA A 158 -4.12 -8.59 -3.70
CA ALA A 158 -2.72 -8.67 -3.27
C ALA A 158 -2.37 -7.57 -2.27
N LYS A 159 -2.89 -6.36 -2.51
CA LYS A 159 -2.66 -5.17 -1.69
C LYS A 159 -3.37 -5.25 -0.35
N THR A 160 -4.64 -5.70 -0.33
CA THR A 160 -5.35 -5.98 0.92
C THR A 160 -4.65 -7.06 1.75
N MET A 161 -4.17 -8.14 1.11
CA MET A 161 -3.41 -9.18 1.83
C MET A 161 -2.07 -8.67 2.38
N ALA A 162 -1.41 -7.75 1.69
CA ALA A 162 -0.17 -7.13 2.17
C ALA A 162 -0.40 -6.20 3.38
N GLU A 163 -1.57 -5.58 3.49
CA GLU A 163 -1.90 -4.67 4.60
C GLU A 163 -2.38 -5.43 5.86
N LEU A 164 -2.95 -6.63 5.72
CA LEU A 164 -3.42 -7.46 6.85
C LEU A 164 -2.48 -7.53 8.06
N PRO A 165 -1.16 -7.80 7.94
CA PRO A 165 -0.27 -7.85 9.10
C PRO A 165 -0.21 -6.52 9.86
N PHE A 166 -0.25 -5.39 9.15
CA PHE A 166 -0.28 -4.05 9.75
C PHE A 166 -1.63 -3.77 10.40
N GLN A 167 -2.71 -4.17 9.73
CA GLN A 167 -4.08 -4.03 10.23
C GLN A 167 -4.35 -4.90 11.47
N ILE A 168 -3.50 -5.88 11.77
CA ILE A 168 -3.55 -6.66 13.01
C ILE A 168 -2.61 -6.04 14.07
N ALA A 169 -1.38 -5.68 13.69
CA ALA A 169 -0.38 -5.18 14.63
C ALA A 169 -0.79 -3.84 15.30
N PHE A 170 -1.30 -2.87 14.54
CA PHE A 170 -1.69 -1.57 15.10
C PHE A 170 -2.89 -1.65 16.04
N PRO A 171 -3.99 -2.36 15.70
CA PRO A 171 -5.11 -2.53 16.63
C PRO A 171 -4.77 -3.33 17.87
N ILE A 172 -3.87 -4.32 17.81
CA ILE A 172 -3.41 -5.02 19.03
C ILE A 172 -2.80 -4.01 20.00
N LEU A 173 -1.90 -3.16 19.52
CA LEU A 173 -1.27 -2.15 20.37
C LEU A 173 -2.30 -1.17 20.94
N PHE A 174 -3.25 -0.72 20.11
CA PHE A 174 -4.31 0.19 20.50
C PHE A 174 -5.23 -0.40 21.59
N VAL A 175 -5.73 -1.62 21.36
CA VAL A 175 -6.67 -2.31 22.26
C VAL A 175 -5.97 -2.68 23.55
N CYS A 176 -4.71 -3.13 23.52
CA CYS A 176 -3.95 -3.43 24.74
C CYS A 176 -3.88 -2.22 25.68
N ILE A 177 -3.65 -1.00 25.18
CA ILE A 177 -3.57 0.19 26.04
C ILE A 177 -4.97 0.59 26.50
N MET A 178 -5.89 0.81 25.54
CA MET A 178 -7.18 1.43 25.83
C MET A 178 -8.09 0.50 26.65
N TYR A 179 -8.07 -0.82 26.38
CA TYR A 179 -8.96 -1.77 27.04
C TYR A 179 -8.75 -1.84 28.56
N PHE A 180 -7.49 -1.82 29.00
CA PHE A 180 -7.16 -1.82 30.43
C PHE A 180 -7.38 -0.46 31.08
N MET A 181 -7.20 0.66 30.35
CA MET A 181 -7.44 2.00 30.90
C MET A 181 -8.93 2.30 31.11
N VAL A 182 -9.79 1.90 30.17
CA VAL A 182 -11.24 2.13 30.26
C VAL A 182 -11.91 1.22 31.29
N GLY A 183 -11.30 0.08 31.59
CA GLY A 183 -11.83 -0.89 32.56
C GLY A 183 -12.97 -1.73 31.99
N PHE A 184 -12.84 -2.20 30.74
CA PHE A 184 -13.80 -3.14 30.17
C PHE A 184 -13.81 -4.49 30.91
N VAL A 185 -14.83 -5.31 30.64
CA VAL A 185 -15.03 -6.63 31.26
C VAL A 185 -13.80 -7.50 31.01
N GLN A 186 -13.02 -7.83 32.04
CA GLN A 186 -11.75 -8.54 31.95
C GLN A 186 -11.89 -10.05 31.66
N THR A 187 -12.63 -10.40 30.60
CA THR A 187 -12.72 -11.77 30.10
C THR A 187 -11.93 -11.89 28.80
N VAL A 188 -11.22 -13.01 28.67
CA VAL A 188 -10.40 -13.30 27.48
C VAL A 188 -11.24 -13.27 26.21
N GLU A 189 -12.47 -13.80 26.29
CA GLU A 189 -13.41 -13.82 25.17
C GLU A 189 -13.83 -12.41 24.72
N ALA A 190 -14.14 -11.49 25.65
CA ALA A 190 -14.54 -10.14 25.29
C ALA A 190 -13.40 -9.34 24.66
N PHE A 191 -12.17 -9.53 25.16
CA PHE A 191 -10.97 -8.91 24.59
C PHE A 191 -10.75 -9.33 23.13
N PHE A 192 -10.77 -10.64 22.84
CA PHE A 192 -10.56 -11.13 21.48
C PHE A 192 -11.71 -10.76 20.53
N LYS A 193 -12.96 -10.74 21.01
CA LYS A 193 -14.11 -10.25 20.21
C LYS A 193 -13.93 -8.79 19.81
N MET A 194 -13.53 -7.93 20.74
CA MET A 194 -13.28 -6.52 20.46
C MET A 194 -12.11 -6.33 19.49
N LEU A 195 -11.00 -7.06 19.70
CA LEU A 195 -9.85 -7.02 18.80
C LEU A 195 -10.26 -7.42 17.38
N LEU A 196 -10.97 -8.54 17.24
CA LEU A 196 -11.44 -9.04 15.94
C LEU A 196 -12.38 -8.04 15.26
N MET A 197 -13.30 -7.42 16.01
CA MET A 197 -14.19 -6.38 15.49
C MET A 197 -13.40 -5.19 14.94
N ILE A 198 -12.41 -4.70 15.66
CA ILE A 198 -11.58 -3.55 15.22
C ILE A 198 -10.73 -3.92 14.00
N VAL A 199 -10.17 -5.14 13.95
CA VAL A 199 -9.42 -5.62 12.78
C VAL A 199 -10.31 -5.72 11.53
N LEU A 200 -11.54 -6.22 11.68
CA LEU A 200 -12.50 -6.32 10.57
C LEU A 200 -12.94 -4.94 10.08
N ILE A 201 -13.30 -4.03 10.99
CA ILE A 201 -13.67 -2.65 10.65
C ILE A 201 -12.49 -1.94 9.95
N GLY A 202 -11.27 -2.21 10.41
CA GLY A 202 -10.05 -1.69 9.81
C GLY A 202 -9.87 -2.17 8.38
N ASN A 203 -10.05 -3.47 8.11
CA ASN A 203 -9.99 -4.03 6.76
C ASN A 203 -11.08 -3.45 5.84
N LEU A 204 -12.28 -3.24 6.36
CA LEU A 204 -13.37 -2.59 5.63
C LEU A 204 -13.00 -1.14 5.29
N GLY A 205 -12.45 -0.38 6.24
CA GLY A 205 -11.98 0.99 6.04
C GLY A 205 -10.88 1.07 4.99
N TYR A 206 -9.88 0.19 5.05
CA TYR A 206 -8.79 0.14 4.07
C TYR A 206 -9.30 -0.15 2.66
N SER A 207 -10.17 -1.15 2.51
CA SER A 207 -10.78 -1.51 1.23
C SER A 207 -11.62 -0.37 0.65
N PHE A 208 -12.36 0.34 1.51
CA PHE A 208 -13.10 1.55 1.12
C PHE A 208 -12.16 2.68 0.68
N GLY A 209 -11.04 2.85 1.38
CA GLY A 209 -9.99 3.80 0.99
C GLY A 209 -9.39 3.48 -0.38
N LEU A 210 -9.10 2.19 -0.65
CA LEU A 210 -8.59 1.76 -1.95
C LEU A 210 -9.63 1.99 -3.07
N LEU A 211 -10.91 1.72 -2.81
CA LEU A 211 -12.00 1.98 -3.73
C LEU A 211 -12.08 3.47 -4.10
N THR A 212 -12.10 4.35 -3.10
CA THR A 212 -12.15 5.80 -3.34
C THR A 212 -10.88 6.33 -4.02
N ALA A 213 -9.71 5.74 -3.75
CA ALA A 213 -8.48 6.09 -4.46
C ALA A 213 -8.50 5.66 -5.94
N SER A 214 -9.21 4.59 -6.27
CA SER A 214 -9.32 4.10 -7.65
C SER A 214 -10.32 4.92 -8.49
N LEU A 215 -11.38 5.45 -7.85
CA LEU A 215 -12.42 6.23 -8.52
C LEU A 215 -11.97 7.65 -8.90
N PHE A 216 -11.16 8.31 -8.07
CA PHE A 216 -10.77 9.70 -8.29
C PHE A 216 -9.30 9.81 -8.72
N SER A 217 -9.04 10.71 -9.66
CA SER A 217 -7.69 10.89 -10.20
C SER A 217 -6.77 11.75 -9.33
N THR A 218 -7.35 12.59 -8.47
CA THR A 218 -6.63 13.51 -7.58
C THR A 218 -6.72 13.01 -6.14
N PRO A 219 -5.60 12.81 -5.43
CA PRO A 219 -5.60 12.27 -4.06
C PRO A 219 -6.36 13.16 -3.07
N GLU A 220 -6.35 14.48 -3.28
CA GLU A 220 -7.06 15.47 -2.45
C GLU A 220 -8.58 15.23 -2.46
N ILE A 221 -9.14 14.92 -3.64
CA ILE A 221 -10.58 14.63 -3.79
C ILE A 221 -10.91 13.31 -3.12
N SER A 222 -10.09 12.26 -3.30
CA SER A 222 -10.28 10.97 -2.61
C SER A 222 -10.30 11.15 -1.08
N MET A 223 -9.40 11.97 -0.54
CA MET A 223 -9.33 12.23 0.90
C MET A 223 -10.58 12.94 1.43
N ALA A 224 -11.14 13.90 0.68
CA ALA A 224 -12.36 14.60 1.04
C ALA A 224 -13.62 13.71 1.00
N MET A 225 -13.60 12.63 0.21
CA MET A 225 -14.74 11.71 0.08
C MET A 225 -14.94 10.81 1.31
N VAL A 226 -13.88 10.50 2.06
CA VAL A 226 -13.98 9.69 3.28
C VAL A 226 -14.89 10.33 4.32
N PRO A 227 -14.65 11.57 4.78
CA PRO A 227 -15.55 12.20 5.73
C PRO A 227 -16.95 12.42 5.13
N LEU A 228 -17.07 12.72 3.83
CA LEU A 228 -18.38 12.90 3.19
C LEU A 228 -19.25 11.64 3.29
N VAL A 229 -18.67 10.46 3.09
CA VAL A 229 -19.39 9.19 3.18
C VAL A 229 -19.54 8.75 4.63
N MET A 230 -18.53 8.95 5.48
CA MET A 230 -18.56 8.51 6.88
C MET A 230 -19.49 9.35 7.77
N LEU A 231 -19.61 10.66 7.54
CA LEU A 231 -20.44 11.54 8.37
C LEU A 231 -21.93 11.13 8.42
N PRO A 232 -22.60 10.80 7.31
CA PRO A 232 -23.95 10.25 7.35
C PRO A 232 -24.05 8.95 8.18
N PHE A 233 -23.08 8.05 8.04
CA PHE A 233 -23.05 6.81 8.83
C PHE A 233 -22.85 7.08 10.33
N MET A 234 -22.11 8.13 10.68
CA MET A 234 -21.93 8.55 12.08
C MET A 234 -23.20 9.13 12.71
N ILE A 235 -24.05 9.80 11.92
CA ILE A 235 -25.27 10.45 12.45
C ILE A 235 -26.39 9.44 12.70
N VAL A 236 -26.42 8.35 11.94
CA VAL A 236 -27.47 7.31 12.01
C VAL A 236 -27.20 6.27 13.11
N ALA A 237 -25.96 6.15 13.57
CA ALA A 237 -25.53 5.23 14.62
C ALA A 237 -25.67 5.83 16.02
#